data_AF-A0AAU6T452-F1
#
_entry.id   AF-A0AAU6T452-F1
#
_cell.length_a   1.000
_cell.length_b   1.000
_cell.length_c   1.000
_cell.angle_alpha   90.00
_cell.angle_beta   90.00
_cell.angle_gamma   90.00
#
_symmetry.space_group_name_H-M   'P 1'
#
loop_
_entity.id
_entity.type
_entity.pdbx_description
1 polymer ?
#
loop_
_entity_poly.entity_id
_entity_poly.type
_entity_poly.pdbx_seq_one_letter_code
_entity_poly.pdbx_strand_id
1 'polypeptide(L)'
;MTDHTFIPGKDAALEDSIERFQTKLQALGFDIEEASWLNPVPNVWSVHIRDKECSLCFTNGKGASKKAALASALGEYFERLSTNYFFADFYLGEQVANGDFVHYPNEKWFPIEGDQLPAGLLDSFTRKFYNPDGEVTADMLVDLQSGNEERGIVALPFERQSDHQTVYIPMNIIGNLYVSNGMSAGNTKTEARTQALSEVFERHVKNKIIAEAISLPEIPAEVIARYPGIQASIAALEAEGFPIYSFDASLGGRYPVICVVLLNPNNGTCFASFGAHPRFEVAFERTVTELLQGRGLKDLDVFVPPSFDNEQVADHHNLETHFIDSSGLISWDLFKQDADFEFADWDFRGTSQEEFDHLIGIFHELEQPVYIADYEHLGVYACRILVPGMSDIYPAEDLLLANNTMGAHLRETILALPALEWDAEQYMALFDQLDEEGHDERTRVRELLGIAAAKGTALHTLRVGELKAMLALAAGELETALDLIDWTMEFNQSVFPAERANYYRALRACVELFLDEERDPEQYRAVFARMFGEDTLAEAWAHASGEARFHGLEAADLSLEQFPLHQKLLAAYEKLQKAKRTHQWA
;
A
#
# COMPACT_ATOMS: atom_id res chain seq x y z
N MET A 1 32.65 -24.01 12.39
CA MET A 1 32.18 -22.92 13.26
C MET A 1 31.38 -22.03 12.34
N THR A 2 30.08 -21.89 12.58
CA THR A 2 29.26 -20.89 11.91
C THR A 2 29.69 -19.54 12.47
N ASP A 3 30.12 -18.60 11.63
CA ASP A 3 30.44 -17.24 12.08
C ASP A 3 29.12 -16.53 12.43
N HIS A 4 28.97 -16.06 13.67
CA HIS A 4 27.80 -15.28 14.12
C HIS A 4 28.10 -13.78 14.02
N THR A 5 27.26 -13.05 13.29
CA THR A 5 27.37 -11.61 13.06
C THR A 5 26.28 -10.87 13.85
N PHE A 6 26.68 -10.04 14.82
CA PHE A 6 25.79 -9.17 15.57
C PHE A 6 25.87 -7.74 15.03
N ILE A 7 24.73 -7.14 14.73
CA ILE A 7 24.63 -5.74 14.29
C ILE A 7 23.93 -4.89 15.37
N PRO A 8 24.20 -3.57 15.44
CA PRO A 8 23.56 -2.70 16.43
C PRO A 8 22.03 -2.72 16.31
N GLY A 9 21.35 -2.78 17.46
CA GLY A 9 19.88 -2.75 17.55
C GLY A 9 19.19 -4.10 17.34
N LYS A 10 19.95 -5.21 17.18
CA LYS A 10 19.39 -6.56 17.04
C LYS A 10 19.77 -7.45 18.23
N ASP A 11 18.80 -8.23 18.69
CA ASP A 11 18.90 -9.12 19.84
C ASP A 11 19.37 -10.55 19.47
N ALA A 12 19.61 -10.83 18.18
CA ALA A 12 20.16 -12.09 17.68
C ALA A 12 21.17 -11.86 16.54
N ALA A 13 21.99 -12.88 16.27
CA ALA A 13 22.89 -12.85 15.12
C ALA A 13 22.11 -13.00 13.81
N LEU A 14 22.62 -12.40 12.74
CA LEU A 14 21.96 -12.41 11.42
C LEU A 14 21.74 -13.84 10.89
N GLU A 15 22.72 -14.72 11.09
CA GLU A 15 22.66 -16.12 10.65
C GLU A 15 21.54 -16.88 11.37
N ASP A 16 21.38 -16.64 12.67
CA ASP A 16 20.34 -17.28 13.48
C ASP A 16 18.95 -16.80 13.07
N SER A 17 18.79 -15.49 12.82
CA SER A 17 17.52 -14.92 12.32
C SER A 17 17.14 -15.51 10.95
N ILE A 18 18.09 -15.55 10.01
CA ILE A 18 17.84 -16.08 8.65
C ILE A 18 17.43 -17.56 8.73
N GLU A 19 18.20 -18.40 9.44
CA GLU A 19 17.91 -19.83 9.58
C GLU A 19 16.54 -20.05 10.24
N ARG A 20 16.27 -19.32 11.33
CA ARG A 20 14.99 -19.40 12.04
C ARG A 20 13.82 -19.01 11.13
N PHE A 21 13.91 -17.88 10.43
CA PHE A 21 12.82 -17.36 9.60
C PHE A 21 12.55 -18.27 8.39
N GLN A 22 13.60 -18.70 7.68
CA GLN A 22 13.45 -19.63 6.56
C GLN A 22 12.81 -20.96 7.01
N THR A 23 13.28 -21.52 8.12
CA THR A 23 12.74 -22.77 8.68
C THR A 23 11.25 -22.62 9.05
N LYS A 24 10.88 -21.48 9.65
CA LYS A 24 9.49 -21.21 10.04
C LYS A 24 8.57 -21.02 8.83
N LEU A 25 9.00 -20.27 7.81
CA LEU A 25 8.24 -20.11 6.56
C LEU A 25 7.99 -21.46 5.88
N GLN A 26 9.03 -22.29 5.77
CA GLN A 26 8.90 -23.63 5.20
C GLN A 26 7.95 -24.51 6.01
N ALA A 27 8.01 -24.45 7.35
CA ALA A 27 7.11 -25.21 8.22
C ALA A 27 5.64 -24.74 8.12
N LEU A 28 5.41 -23.47 7.80
CA LEU A 28 4.09 -22.89 7.50
C LEU A 28 3.62 -23.18 6.07
N GLY A 29 4.47 -23.77 5.23
CA GLY A 29 4.17 -24.12 3.85
C GLY A 29 4.37 -22.98 2.84
N PHE A 30 5.15 -21.95 3.19
CA PHE A 30 5.55 -20.90 2.25
C PHE A 30 6.91 -21.26 1.61
N ASP A 31 6.95 -21.34 0.28
CA ASP A 31 8.17 -21.58 -0.50
C ASP A 31 8.69 -20.25 -1.06
N ILE A 32 9.59 -19.61 -0.32
CA ILE A 32 10.10 -18.28 -0.64
C ILE A 32 11.37 -18.38 -1.48
N GLU A 33 11.43 -17.61 -2.56
CA GLU A 33 12.64 -17.44 -3.38
C GLU A 33 13.20 -16.02 -3.29
N GLU A 34 14.53 -15.92 -3.35
CA GLU A 34 15.27 -14.68 -3.56
C GLU A 34 15.28 -14.35 -5.06
N ALA A 35 14.45 -13.40 -5.49
CA ALA A 35 14.20 -13.12 -6.90
C ALA A 35 15.23 -12.15 -7.52
N SER A 36 15.71 -11.16 -6.77
CA SER A 36 16.75 -10.24 -7.25
C SER A 36 17.59 -9.66 -6.10
N TRP A 37 18.84 -9.32 -6.40
CA TRP A 37 19.80 -8.77 -5.46
C TRP A 37 20.47 -7.53 -6.05
N LEU A 38 20.68 -6.51 -5.21
CA LEU A 38 21.43 -5.30 -5.58
C LEU A 38 22.47 -4.98 -4.50
N ASN A 39 23.57 -4.39 -4.97
CA ASN A 39 24.62 -3.77 -4.16
C ASN A 39 25.19 -2.57 -4.94
N PRO A 40 24.42 -1.48 -5.07
CA PRO A 40 24.74 -0.37 -5.97
C PRO A 40 25.97 0.42 -5.54
N VAL A 41 26.23 0.52 -4.22
CA VAL A 41 27.40 1.16 -3.63
C VAL A 41 27.91 0.32 -2.44
N PRO A 42 29.15 0.52 -1.95
CA PRO A 42 29.65 -0.19 -0.79
C PRO A 42 28.71 -0.07 0.41
N ASN A 43 28.54 -1.16 1.16
CA ASN A 43 27.72 -1.21 2.37
C ASN A 43 26.24 -0.85 2.16
N VAL A 44 25.69 -1.01 0.95
CA VAL A 44 24.25 -0.86 0.72
C VAL A 44 23.76 -2.04 -0.12
N TRP A 45 22.99 -2.93 0.50
CA TRP A 45 22.41 -4.10 -0.14
C TRP A 45 20.90 -4.05 -0.11
N SER A 46 20.26 -4.57 -1.15
CA SER A 46 18.84 -4.90 -1.13
C SER A 46 18.54 -6.24 -1.79
N VAL A 47 17.44 -6.85 -1.39
CA VAL A 47 16.94 -8.11 -1.97
C VAL A 47 15.43 -8.09 -2.10
N HIS A 48 14.92 -8.59 -3.22
CA HIS A 48 13.50 -8.87 -3.41
C HIS A 48 13.24 -10.36 -3.17
N ILE A 49 12.30 -10.69 -2.28
CA ILE A 49 11.88 -12.08 -2.03
C ILE A 49 10.37 -12.24 -2.24
N ARG A 50 9.92 -13.41 -2.68
CA ARG A 50 8.50 -13.68 -2.95
C ARG A 50 8.13 -15.15 -2.76
N ASP A 51 6.84 -15.42 -2.56
CA ASP A 51 6.29 -16.77 -2.64
C ASP A 51 6.27 -17.25 -4.10
N LYS A 52 6.79 -18.46 -4.35
CA LYS A 52 6.70 -19.10 -5.67
C LYS A 52 5.27 -19.44 -6.07
N GLU A 53 4.40 -19.71 -5.09
CA GLU A 53 3.01 -20.10 -5.33
C GLU A 53 2.09 -18.91 -5.54
N CYS A 54 2.38 -17.75 -4.93
CA CYS A 54 1.58 -16.54 -5.03
C CYS A 54 2.42 -15.27 -5.21
N SER A 55 2.45 -14.74 -6.44
CA SER A 55 3.27 -13.56 -6.80
C SER A 55 2.83 -12.25 -6.14
N LEU A 56 1.68 -12.22 -5.47
CA LEU A 56 1.21 -11.06 -4.70
C LEU A 56 1.86 -10.97 -3.32
N CYS A 57 2.46 -12.05 -2.84
CA CYS A 57 3.13 -12.11 -1.55
C CYS A 57 4.64 -11.94 -1.74
N PHE A 58 5.13 -10.72 -1.57
CA PHE A 58 6.55 -10.39 -1.70
C PHE A 58 6.95 -9.27 -0.74
N THR A 59 8.24 -9.21 -0.41
CA THR A 59 8.81 -8.14 0.44
C THR A 59 10.20 -7.77 -0.07
N ASN A 60 10.70 -6.63 0.42
CA ASN A 60 12.04 -6.18 0.10
C ASN A 60 12.87 -6.07 1.38
N GLY A 61 14.12 -6.48 1.30
CA GLY A 61 15.08 -6.30 2.38
C GLY A 61 16.11 -5.25 2.03
N LYS A 62 16.61 -4.58 3.07
CA LYS A 62 17.70 -3.60 2.96
C LYS A 62 18.70 -3.78 4.11
N GLY A 63 19.95 -3.39 3.92
CA GLY A 63 20.93 -3.34 5.00
C GLY A 63 22.38 -3.19 4.53
N ALA A 64 23.30 -3.00 5.49
CA ALA A 64 24.71 -2.77 5.16
C ALA A 64 25.51 -4.00 4.68
N SER A 65 24.89 -5.18 4.69
CA SER A 65 25.48 -6.41 4.17
C SER A 65 24.43 -7.30 3.52
N LYS A 66 24.88 -8.24 2.69
CA LYS A 66 23.99 -9.22 2.07
C LYS A 66 23.13 -9.98 3.10
N LYS A 67 23.73 -10.41 4.22
CA LYS A 67 22.99 -11.11 5.29
C LYS A 67 21.98 -10.19 5.98
N ALA A 68 22.33 -8.94 6.25
CA ALA A 68 21.41 -7.98 6.87
C ALA A 68 20.19 -7.71 5.97
N ALA A 69 20.41 -7.55 4.66
CA ALA A 69 19.31 -7.41 3.70
C ALA A 69 18.41 -8.65 3.64
N LEU A 70 18.96 -9.87 3.66
CA LEU A 70 18.13 -11.09 3.69
C LEU A 70 17.32 -11.20 4.99
N ALA A 71 17.95 -10.94 6.14
CA ALA A 71 17.27 -10.96 7.43
C ALA A 71 16.15 -9.90 7.49
N SER A 72 16.38 -8.72 6.92
CA SER A 72 15.38 -7.66 6.77
C SER A 72 14.20 -8.12 5.91
N ALA A 73 14.44 -8.70 4.73
CA ALA A 73 13.37 -9.17 3.85
C ALA A 73 12.51 -10.24 4.52
N LEU A 74 13.15 -11.22 5.15
CA LEU A 74 12.46 -12.30 5.87
C LEU A 74 11.67 -11.78 7.09
N GLY A 75 12.24 -10.80 7.81
CA GLY A 75 11.54 -10.11 8.90
C GLY A 75 10.29 -9.38 8.41
N GLU A 76 10.41 -8.57 7.35
CA GLU A 76 9.27 -7.91 6.70
C GLU A 76 8.24 -8.94 6.22
N TYR A 77 8.67 -10.10 5.70
CA TYR A 77 7.75 -11.17 5.32
C TYR A 77 6.90 -11.67 6.50
N PHE A 78 7.51 -11.90 7.67
CA PHE A 78 6.78 -12.28 8.88
C PHE A 78 5.90 -11.16 9.41
N GLU A 79 6.33 -9.90 9.30
CA GLU A 79 5.53 -8.73 9.63
C GLU A 79 4.25 -8.72 8.80
N ARG A 80 4.35 -8.76 7.47
CA ARG A 80 3.20 -8.72 6.55
C ARG A 80 2.30 -9.95 6.63
N LEU A 81 2.86 -11.14 6.87
CA LEU A 81 2.04 -12.33 7.14
C LEU A 81 1.27 -12.20 8.46
N SER A 82 1.94 -11.75 9.52
CA SER A 82 1.33 -11.70 10.86
C SER A 82 0.21 -10.68 10.94
N THR A 83 0.31 -9.58 10.19
CA THR A 83 -0.68 -8.50 10.11
C THR A 83 -1.72 -8.68 8.99
N ASN A 84 -1.71 -9.83 8.29
CA ASN A 84 -2.54 -10.13 7.12
C ASN A 84 -2.38 -9.10 5.98
N TYR A 85 -1.27 -8.36 5.91
CA TYR A 85 -1.19 -7.18 5.05
C TYR A 85 -1.13 -7.48 3.55
N PHE A 86 -0.61 -8.66 3.14
CA PHE A 86 -0.70 -9.09 1.73
C PHE A 86 -2.14 -9.23 1.21
N PHE A 87 -3.11 -9.30 2.12
CA PHE A 87 -4.52 -9.56 1.85
C PHE A 87 -5.38 -8.30 2.03
N ALA A 88 -4.77 -7.17 2.41
CA ALA A 88 -5.47 -5.96 2.86
C ALA A 88 -6.27 -5.26 1.74
N ASP A 89 -5.90 -5.45 0.48
CA ASP A 89 -6.56 -4.83 -0.68
C ASP A 89 -7.51 -5.79 -1.41
N PHE A 90 -7.85 -6.92 -0.77
CA PHE A 90 -8.62 -7.99 -1.41
C PHE A 90 -9.82 -8.42 -0.57
N TYR A 91 -10.95 -8.65 -1.26
CA TYR A 91 -12.07 -9.43 -0.73
C TYR A 91 -11.65 -10.90 -0.65
N LEU A 92 -12.02 -11.63 0.40
CA LEU A 92 -11.51 -13.00 0.65
C LEU A 92 -12.53 -14.11 0.36
N GLY A 93 -13.67 -13.76 -0.25
CA GLY A 93 -14.70 -14.71 -0.65
C GLY A 93 -15.65 -15.10 0.48
N GLU A 94 -16.83 -15.62 0.10
CA GLU A 94 -17.91 -15.93 1.04
C GLU A 94 -17.51 -16.96 2.10
N GLN A 95 -16.66 -17.91 1.72
CA GLN A 95 -16.19 -18.96 2.64
C GLN A 95 -15.39 -18.37 3.80
N VAL A 96 -14.54 -17.37 3.54
CA VAL A 96 -13.77 -16.69 4.59
C VAL A 96 -14.68 -15.75 5.38
N ALA A 97 -15.50 -14.96 4.68
CA ALA A 97 -16.42 -14.00 5.28
C ALA A 97 -17.39 -14.63 6.30
N ASN A 98 -17.82 -15.87 6.04
CA ASN A 98 -18.74 -16.64 6.90
C ASN A 98 -18.04 -17.67 7.79
N GLY A 99 -16.70 -17.70 7.81
CA GLY A 99 -15.93 -18.61 8.65
C GLY A 99 -15.94 -18.23 10.14
N ASP A 100 -15.38 -19.10 11.00
CA ASP A 100 -15.31 -18.88 12.46
C ASP A 100 -14.70 -17.51 12.81
N PHE A 101 -13.70 -17.08 12.04
CA PHE A 101 -13.09 -15.74 12.08
C PHE A 101 -12.57 -15.39 10.68
N VAL A 102 -12.52 -14.08 10.36
CA VAL A 102 -11.97 -13.56 9.11
C VAL A 102 -10.48 -13.25 9.29
N HIS A 103 -10.15 -12.37 10.24
CA HIS A 103 -8.81 -11.84 10.47
C HIS A 103 -8.07 -12.64 11.55
N TYR A 104 -8.64 -12.74 12.75
CA TYR A 104 -8.02 -13.42 13.89
C TYR A 104 -9.05 -14.05 14.83
N PRO A 105 -8.74 -15.16 15.52
CA PRO A 105 -9.67 -15.78 16.47
C PRO A 105 -10.11 -14.89 17.65
N ASN A 106 -9.35 -13.86 17.98
CA ASN A 106 -9.67 -12.88 19.03
C ASN A 106 -10.29 -11.58 18.49
N GLU A 107 -10.63 -11.52 17.19
CA GLU A 107 -11.42 -10.44 16.63
C GLU A 107 -12.81 -10.40 17.27
N LYS A 108 -13.46 -9.23 17.19
CA LYS A 108 -14.81 -9.07 17.68
C LYS A 108 -15.70 -8.42 16.63
N TRP A 109 -16.86 -9.03 16.42
CA TRP A 109 -17.90 -8.53 15.53
C TRP A 109 -18.92 -7.72 16.32
N PHE A 110 -19.27 -6.56 15.79
CA PHE A 110 -20.23 -5.63 16.35
C PHE A 110 -21.39 -5.46 15.37
N PRO A 111 -22.61 -5.93 15.69
CA PRO A 111 -23.76 -5.79 14.83
C PRO A 111 -24.07 -4.32 14.49
N ILE A 112 -24.58 -4.10 13.28
CA ILE A 112 -25.05 -2.78 12.83
C ILE A 112 -26.54 -2.70 13.15
N GLU A 113 -26.93 -1.77 14.03
CA GLU A 113 -28.32 -1.55 14.46
C GLU A 113 -28.88 -0.20 13.93
N GLY A 114 -28.17 0.43 13.00
CA GLY A 114 -28.41 1.76 12.43
C GLY A 114 -27.09 2.52 12.25
N ASP A 115 -27.18 3.83 12.00
CA ASP A 115 -26.02 4.65 11.62
C ASP A 115 -25.00 4.84 12.75
N GLN A 116 -25.38 4.67 14.02
CA GLN A 116 -24.52 4.94 15.16
C GLN A 116 -23.47 3.86 15.39
N LEU A 117 -22.22 4.28 15.62
CA LEU A 117 -21.12 3.38 15.97
C LEU A 117 -21.41 2.55 17.24
N PRO A 118 -21.47 1.20 17.16
CA PRO A 118 -21.80 0.31 18.28
C PRO A 118 -21.03 0.56 19.57
N ALA A 119 -21.66 0.38 20.72
CA ALA A 119 -21.01 0.50 22.02
C ALA A 119 -19.89 -0.55 22.18
N GLY A 120 -18.74 -0.13 22.71
CA GLY A 120 -17.58 -1.00 22.91
C GLY A 120 -16.60 -1.10 21.74
N LEU A 121 -16.92 -0.51 20.59
CA LEU A 121 -15.94 -0.14 19.57
C LEU A 121 -15.23 1.14 19.98
N LEU A 122 -13.93 1.24 19.71
CA LEU A 122 -13.12 2.43 19.98
C LEU A 122 -13.18 2.85 21.47
N ASP A 123 -12.38 3.84 21.82
CA ASP A 123 -12.45 4.54 23.10
C ASP A 123 -12.85 6.01 22.89
N SER A 124 -12.92 6.80 23.96
CA SER A 124 -13.34 8.20 23.87
C SER A 124 -12.41 9.05 23.00
N PHE A 125 -11.11 8.76 23.01
CA PHE A 125 -10.13 9.52 22.23
C PHE A 125 -10.27 9.19 20.74
N THR A 126 -10.21 7.91 20.41
CA THR A 126 -10.30 7.41 19.03
C THR A 126 -11.65 7.72 18.39
N ARG A 127 -12.77 7.66 19.13
CA ARG A 127 -14.07 8.12 18.61
C ARG A 127 -14.07 9.59 18.20
N LYS A 128 -13.49 10.45 19.05
CA LYS A 128 -13.39 11.88 18.75
C LYS A 128 -12.45 12.15 17.58
N PHE A 129 -11.37 11.38 17.45
CA PHE A 129 -10.37 11.55 16.40
C PHE A 129 -10.90 11.14 15.02
N TYR A 130 -11.49 9.95 14.90
CA TYR A 130 -11.97 9.44 13.61
C TYR A 130 -13.36 9.93 13.21
N ASN A 131 -14.18 10.34 14.17
CA ASN A 131 -15.55 10.77 13.90
C ASN A 131 -15.92 12.01 14.73
N PRO A 132 -15.21 13.14 14.54
CA PRO A 132 -15.42 14.36 15.32
C PRO A 132 -16.82 14.95 15.14
N ASP A 133 -17.36 14.89 13.92
CA ASP A 133 -18.64 15.50 13.54
C ASP A 133 -19.81 14.51 13.53
N GLY A 134 -19.54 13.22 13.73
CA GLY A 134 -20.57 12.16 13.77
C GLY A 134 -21.06 11.71 12.40
N GLU A 135 -20.33 12.03 11.32
CA GLU A 135 -20.70 11.71 9.93
C GLU A 135 -20.31 10.28 9.53
N VAL A 136 -19.31 9.67 10.17
CA VAL A 136 -18.94 8.27 9.89
C VAL A 136 -19.99 7.34 10.50
N THR A 137 -20.74 6.65 9.64
CA THR A 137 -21.79 5.71 10.03
C THR A 137 -21.24 4.29 10.22
N ALA A 138 -22.01 3.43 10.89
CA ALA A 138 -21.58 2.07 11.21
C ALA A 138 -21.37 1.18 9.97
N ASP A 139 -22.22 1.30 8.95
CA ASP A 139 -22.13 0.57 7.69
C ASP A 139 -20.87 0.90 6.87
N MET A 140 -20.37 2.14 6.97
CA MET A 140 -19.09 2.54 6.34
C MET A 140 -17.87 1.81 6.92
N LEU A 141 -18.00 1.18 8.09
CA LEU A 141 -16.88 0.53 8.79
C LEU A 141 -16.85 -1.00 8.60
N VAL A 142 -17.64 -1.55 7.69
CA VAL A 142 -17.48 -2.95 7.24
C VAL A 142 -16.10 -3.11 6.61
N ASP A 143 -15.43 -4.23 6.86
CA ASP A 143 -14.09 -4.49 6.31
C ASP A 143 -14.15 -5.03 4.88
N LEU A 144 -13.15 -4.68 4.06
CA LEU A 144 -13.06 -5.12 2.66
C LEU A 144 -12.95 -6.64 2.53
N GLN A 145 -12.22 -7.28 3.45
CA GLN A 145 -11.89 -8.71 3.37
C GLN A 145 -13.13 -9.58 3.50
N SER A 146 -14.05 -9.22 4.40
CA SER A 146 -15.30 -9.93 4.58
C SER A 146 -16.44 -9.41 3.70
N GLY A 147 -16.53 -8.10 3.47
CA GLY A 147 -17.69 -7.46 2.86
C GLY A 147 -19.03 -7.83 3.53
N ASN A 148 -19.01 -8.31 4.78
CA ASN A 148 -20.15 -8.99 5.41
C ASN A 148 -20.89 -8.04 6.36
N GLU A 149 -21.71 -7.17 5.77
CA GLU A 149 -22.52 -6.21 6.51
C GLU A 149 -23.49 -6.89 7.50
N GLU A 150 -24.07 -8.05 7.12
CA GLU A 150 -24.98 -8.81 8.00
C GLU A 150 -24.30 -9.28 9.29
N ARG A 151 -23.01 -9.61 9.23
CA ARG A 151 -22.20 -9.99 10.40
C ARG A 151 -21.76 -8.78 11.21
N GLY A 152 -21.64 -7.62 10.57
CA GLY A 152 -21.38 -6.31 11.17
C GLY A 152 -19.94 -5.83 11.05
N ILE A 153 -19.52 -4.96 11.97
CA ILE A 153 -18.17 -4.38 11.98
C ILE A 153 -17.21 -5.34 12.69
N VAL A 154 -16.21 -5.86 11.97
CA VAL A 154 -15.10 -6.58 12.60
C VAL A 154 -14.05 -5.61 13.12
N ALA A 155 -13.68 -5.77 14.39
CA ALA A 155 -12.67 -4.96 15.04
C ALA A 155 -11.63 -5.82 15.75
N LEU A 156 -10.40 -5.31 15.74
CA LEU A 156 -9.23 -5.98 16.25
C LEU A 156 -8.86 -5.44 17.64
N PRO A 157 -8.43 -6.32 18.57
CA PRO A 157 -8.03 -5.89 19.90
C PRO A 157 -6.63 -5.26 19.88
N PHE A 158 -6.53 -4.02 20.35
CA PHE A 158 -5.26 -3.35 20.65
C PHE A 158 -5.17 -3.04 22.13
N GLU A 159 -3.99 -3.17 22.72
CA GLU A 159 -3.72 -2.75 24.09
C GLU A 159 -3.30 -1.28 24.13
N ARG A 160 -4.10 -0.43 24.79
CA ARG A 160 -3.73 0.95 25.05
C ARG A 160 -2.64 1.00 26.13
N GLN A 161 -1.48 1.55 25.78
CA GLN A 161 -0.29 1.44 26.62
C GLN A 161 -0.34 2.26 27.93
N SER A 162 -1.21 3.26 28.02
CA SER A 162 -1.34 4.09 29.24
C SER A 162 -1.95 3.34 30.43
N ASP A 163 -2.81 2.35 30.18
CA ASP A 163 -3.57 1.66 31.23
C ASP A 163 -3.82 0.16 30.95
N HIS A 164 -3.24 -0.37 29.88
CA HIS A 164 -3.32 -1.76 29.44
C HIS A 164 -4.75 -2.26 29.18
N GLN A 165 -5.66 -1.34 28.84
CA GLN A 165 -7.01 -1.72 28.43
C GLN A 165 -7.04 -2.15 26.97
N THR A 166 -7.81 -3.21 26.68
CA THR A 166 -8.11 -3.60 25.31
C THR A 166 -9.13 -2.64 24.69
N VAL A 167 -8.77 -2.08 23.54
CA VAL A 167 -9.63 -1.23 22.69
C VAL A 167 -9.81 -1.95 21.37
N TYR A 168 -11.07 -2.11 20.93
CA TYR A 168 -11.39 -2.73 19.65
C TYR A 168 -11.45 -1.66 18.56
N ILE A 169 -10.51 -1.73 17.60
CA ILE A 169 -10.43 -0.77 16.49
C ILE A 169 -10.89 -1.49 15.20
N PRO A 170 -11.88 -0.94 14.45
CA PRO A 170 -12.38 -1.53 13.21
C PRO A 170 -11.27 -1.81 12.21
N MET A 171 -11.31 -2.99 11.57
CA MET A 171 -10.35 -3.33 10.52
C MET A 171 -10.44 -2.35 9.34
N ASN A 172 -11.62 -1.81 9.04
CA ASN A 172 -11.80 -0.77 8.03
C ASN A 172 -10.96 0.48 8.33
N ILE A 173 -11.03 1.03 9.55
CA ILE A 173 -10.21 2.18 9.98
C ILE A 173 -8.73 1.85 9.89
N ILE A 174 -8.35 0.65 10.34
CA ILE A 174 -6.96 0.18 10.30
C ILE A 174 -6.43 0.09 8.87
N GLY A 175 -7.23 -0.46 7.95
CA GLY A 175 -6.88 -0.66 6.55
C GLY A 175 -6.75 0.66 5.79
N ASN A 176 -7.74 1.55 5.93
CA ASN A 176 -7.78 2.83 5.23
C ASN A 176 -6.70 3.80 5.75
N LEU A 177 -6.59 4.01 7.07
CA LEU A 177 -5.83 5.15 7.59
C LEU A 177 -4.36 4.84 7.88
N TYR A 178 -4.06 3.61 8.28
CA TYR A 178 -2.72 3.26 8.78
C TYR A 178 -1.90 2.42 7.82
N VAL A 179 -2.57 1.70 6.91
CA VAL A 179 -1.92 0.83 5.92
C VAL A 179 -0.78 0.03 6.56
N SER A 180 0.43 -0.01 6.00
CA SER A 180 1.54 -0.74 6.62
C SER A 180 2.30 0.00 7.72
N ASN A 181 1.97 1.25 8.02
CA ASN A 181 2.76 2.03 8.98
C ASN A 181 2.63 1.48 10.40
N GLY A 182 3.75 1.47 11.13
CA GLY A 182 3.82 1.00 12.51
C GLY A 182 3.73 -0.52 12.65
N MET A 183 3.96 -1.28 11.56
CA MET A 183 4.15 -2.72 11.64
C MET A 183 5.61 -3.06 11.94
N SER A 184 5.84 -4.19 12.62
CA SER A 184 7.18 -4.73 12.79
C SER A 184 7.17 -6.21 13.08
N ALA A 185 8.22 -6.93 12.67
CA ALA A 185 8.60 -8.22 13.23
C ALA A 185 10.05 -8.24 13.68
N GLY A 186 10.36 -9.10 14.65
CA GLY A 186 11.68 -9.14 15.25
C GLY A 186 11.99 -10.42 16.00
N ASN A 187 13.25 -10.54 16.42
CA ASN A 187 13.70 -11.69 17.18
C ASN A 187 13.05 -11.77 18.57
N THR A 188 12.75 -10.60 19.15
CA THR A 188 12.14 -10.40 20.48
C THR A 188 11.00 -9.38 20.38
N LYS A 189 10.15 -9.36 21.42
CA LYS A 189 9.02 -8.42 21.56
C LYS A 189 9.48 -6.96 21.53
N THR A 190 10.50 -6.63 22.32
CA THR A 190 10.99 -5.26 22.47
C THR A 190 11.77 -4.79 21.25
N GLU A 191 12.52 -5.66 20.56
CA GLU A 191 13.19 -5.33 19.29
C GLU A 191 12.16 -4.88 18.23
N ALA A 192 11.09 -5.67 18.05
CA ALA A 192 10.05 -5.35 17.07
C ALA A 192 9.25 -4.10 17.46
N ARG A 193 8.79 -3.99 18.72
CA ARG A 193 8.06 -2.79 19.17
C ARG A 193 8.90 -1.52 19.03
N THR A 194 10.19 -1.58 19.32
CA THR A 194 11.11 -0.44 19.13
C THR A 194 11.19 -0.04 17.66
N GLN A 195 11.27 -1.01 16.75
CA GLN A 195 11.30 -0.70 15.31
C GLN A 195 9.96 -0.15 14.81
N ALA A 196 8.83 -0.69 15.26
CA ALA A 196 7.50 -0.16 14.92
C ALA A 196 7.31 1.28 15.42
N LEU A 197 7.69 1.59 16.67
CA LEU A 197 7.63 2.95 17.20
C LEU A 197 8.58 3.90 16.47
N SER A 198 9.79 3.43 16.13
CA SER A 198 10.74 4.22 15.33
C SER A 198 10.13 4.55 13.97
N GLU A 199 9.49 3.59 13.31
CA GLU A 199 8.77 3.81 12.06
C GLU A 199 7.64 4.85 12.19
N VAL A 200 6.86 4.82 13.28
CA VAL A 200 5.87 5.88 13.56
C VAL A 200 6.54 7.25 13.61
N PHE A 201 7.66 7.41 14.32
CA PHE A 201 8.40 8.67 14.34
C PHE A 201 8.96 9.05 12.97
N GLU A 202 9.51 8.08 12.23
CA GLU A 202 10.05 8.31 10.89
C GLU A 202 9.02 8.98 9.97
N ARG A 203 7.81 8.41 9.89
CA ARG A 203 6.74 8.90 9.02
C ARG A 203 6.13 10.20 9.55
N HIS A 204 5.87 10.29 10.85
CA HIS A 204 5.34 11.51 11.45
C HIS A 204 6.27 12.72 11.21
N VAL A 205 7.56 12.54 11.50
CA VAL A 205 8.56 13.61 11.39
C VAL A 205 8.87 13.91 9.92
N LYS A 206 8.91 12.90 9.04
CA LYS A 206 8.97 13.10 7.58
C LYS A 206 7.85 14.02 7.10
N ASN A 207 6.60 13.69 7.43
CA ASN A 207 5.44 14.47 6.99
C ASN A 207 5.50 15.90 7.54
N LYS A 208 5.88 16.06 8.82
CA LYS A 208 6.07 17.38 9.44
C LYS A 208 7.12 18.22 8.73
N ILE A 209 8.30 17.63 8.44
CA ILE A 209 9.40 18.33 7.76
C ILE A 209 9.01 18.78 6.37
N ILE A 210 8.35 17.90 5.60
CA ILE A 210 7.92 18.20 4.25
C ILE A 210 6.82 19.27 4.28
N ALA A 211 5.74 19.05 5.02
CA ALA A 211 4.58 19.93 5.01
C ALA A 211 4.84 21.32 5.59
N GLU A 212 5.76 21.44 6.57
CA GLU A 212 6.11 22.73 7.16
C GLU A 212 7.33 23.39 6.47
N ALA A 213 7.84 22.79 5.38
CA ALA A 213 8.99 23.27 4.62
C ALA A 213 10.22 23.57 5.52
N ILE A 214 10.51 22.66 6.45
CA ILE A 214 11.54 22.85 7.48
C ILE A 214 12.94 22.75 6.87
N SER A 215 13.78 23.74 7.16
CA SER A 215 15.23 23.64 6.91
C SER A 215 15.93 22.90 8.04
N LEU A 216 16.60 21.80 7.70
CA LEU A 216 17.28 20.94 8.67
C LEU A 216 18.78 21.26 8.77
N PRO A 217 19.37 21.09 9.96
CA PRO A 217 20.81 21.23 10.13
C PRO A 217 21.56 20.03 9.54
N GLU A 218 22.62 20.29 8.76
CA GLU A 218 23.52 19.25 8.26
C GLU A 218 24.23 18.52 9.41
N ILE A 219 24.42 17.21 9.25
CA ILE A 219 25.24 16.39 10.15
C ILE A 219 26.71 16.76 9.92
N PRO A 220 27.45 17.25 10.94
CA PRO A 220 28.83 17.66 10.77
C PRO A 220 29.74 16.52 10.27
N ALA A 221 30.74 16.86 9.46
CA ALA A 221 31.64 15.87 8.85
C ALA A 221 32.37 14.99 9.89
N GLU A 222 32.72 15.56 11.05
CA GLU A 222 33.31 14.83 12.17
C GLU A 222 32.36 13.80 12.81
N VAL A 223 31.04 14.04 12.72
CA VAL A 223 30.00 13.11 13.18
C VAL A 223 29.83 11.98 12.17
N ILE A 224 29.78 12.30 10.87
CA ILE A 224 29.73 11.30 9.79
C ILE A 224 30.95 10.38 9.83
N ALA A 225 32.14 10.92 10.13
CA ALA A 225 33.39 10.17 10.22
C ALA A 225 33.40 9.08 11.32
N ARG A 226 32.45 9.11 12.26
CA ARG A 226 32.25 8.02 13.25
C ARG A 226 31.73 6.73 12.60
N TYR A 227 31.13 6.83 11.41
CA TYR A 227 30.46 5.73 10.70
C TYR A 227 31.09 5.50 9.32
N PRO A 228 32.31 4.91 9.25
CA PRO A 228 33.09 4.82 8.01
C PRO A 228 32.39 4.01 6.91
N GLY A 229 31.52 3.06 7.28
CA GLY A 229 30.72 2.31 6.31
C GLY A 229 29.73 3.22 5.55
N ILE A 230 28.99 4.04 6.30
CA ILE A 230 28.04 5.02 5.77
C ILE A 230 28.76 6.11 4.98
N GLN A 231 29.87 6.63 5.52
CA GLN A 231 30.71 7.62 4.84
C GLN A 231 31.19 7.11 3.48
N ALA A 232 31.59 5.83 3.38
CA ALA A 232 32.01 5.22 2.13
C ALA A 232 30.86 5.08 1.11
N SER A 233 29.64 4.78 1.58
CA SER A 233 28.44 4.73 0.72
C SER A 233 28.12 6.11 0.14
N ILE A 234 28.15 7.16 0.97
CA ILE A 234 27.90 8.55 0.56
C ILE A 234 28.97 8.99 -0.45
N ALA A 235 30.25 8.78 -0.14
CA ALA A 235 31.35 9.16 -1.04
C ALA A 235 31.27 8.43 -2.39
N ALA A 236 30.78 7.19 -2.42
CA ALA A 236 30.56 6.46 -3.67
C ALA A 236 29.43 7.07 -4.51
N LEU A 237 28.32 7.49 -3.90
CA LEU A 237 27.24 8.20 -4.59
C LEU A 237 27.71 9.54 -5.17
N GLU A 238 28.46 10.31 -4.38
CA GLU A 238 29.02 11.59 -4.83
C GLU A 238 30.02 11.41 -5.98
N ALA A 239 30.85 10.35 -5.93
CA ALA A 239 31.79 10.02 -7.00
C ALA A 239 31.08 9.64 -8.31
N GLU A 240 29.87 9.08 -8.24
CA GLU A 240 29.01 8.78 -9.38
C GLU A 240 28.20 10.01 -9.85
N GLY A 241 28.39 11.17 -9.22
CA GLY A 241 27.79 12.45 -9.63
C GLY A 241 26.46 12.76 -8.97
N PHE A 242 26.11 12.09 -7.86
CA PHE A 242 24.93 12.36 -7.05
C PHE A 242 25.31 13.08 -5.75
N PRO A 243 25.18 14.42 -5.65
CA PRO A 243 25.41 15.13 -4.40
C PRO A 243 24.47 14.65 -3.30
N ILE A 244 25.00 14.46 -2.09
CA ILE A 244 24.24 13.97 -0.95
C ILE A 244 24.24 15.01 0.18
N TYR A 245 23.06 15.31 0.70
CA TYR A 245 22.92 16.00 1.98
C TYR A 245 22.54 14.98 3.06
N SER A 246 23.18 15.08 4.22
CA SER A 246 22.84 14.29 5.40
C SER A 246 22.42 15.25 6.51
N PHE A 247 21.16 15.18 6.92
CA PHE A 247 20.54 16.10 7.87
C PHE A 247 20.13 15.39 9.16
N ASP A 248 20.29 16.11 10.27
CA ASP A 248 19.65 15.75 11.53
C ASP A 248 18.18 16.17 11.49
N ALA A 249 17.27 15.19 11.47
CA ALA A 249 15.84 15.38 11.43
C ALA A 249 15.19 15.27 12.81
N SER A 250 15.97 15.34 13.89
CA SER A 250 15.46 15.20 15.26
C SER A 250 14.61 16.36 15.76
N LEU A 251 14.60 17.47 15.02
CA LEU A 251 13.93 18.73 15.39
C LEU A 251 14.40 19.23 16.78
N GLY A 252 15.72 19.40 16.91
CA GLY A 252 16.36 19.86 18.16
C GLY A 252 16.59 18.76 19.19
N GLY A 253 16.85 17.53 18.75
CA GLY A 253 17.13 16.38 19.63
C GLY A 253 15.88 15.73 20.24
N ARG A 254 14.69 16.03 19.72
CA ARG A 254 13.42 15.51 20.25
C ARG A 254 13.05 14.13 19.71
N TYR A 255 13.29 13.90 18.43
CA TYR A 255 12.90 12.68 17.73
C TYR A 255 14.13 11.91 17.20
N PRO A 256 14.09 10.57 17.15
CA PRO A 256 15.23 9.75 16.74
C PRO A 256 15.30 9.58 15.21
N VAL A 257 15.29 10.67 14.44
CA VAL A 257 15.09 10.66 12.98
C VAL A 257 16.26 11.32 12.23
N ILE A 258 16.65 10.71 11.12
CA ILE A 258 17.65 11.21 10.16
C ILE A 258 16.96 11.43 8.80
N CYS A 259 17.43 12.43 8.04
CA CYS A 259 17.05 12.64 6.66
C CYS A 259 18.31 12.62 5.78
N VAL A 260 18.29 11.91 4.65
CA VAL A 260 19.35 11.94 3.64
C VAL A 260 18.72 12.28 2.31
N VAL A 261 19.23 13.30 1.64
CA VAL A 261 18.71 13.75 0.35
C VAL A 261 19.74 13.53 -0.74
N LEU A 262 19.33 12.85 -1.80
CA LEU A 262 20.09 12.70 -3.04
C LEU A 262 19.64 13.75 -4.04
N LEU A 263 20.59 14.44 -4.66
CA LEU A 263 20.36 15.29 -5.83
C LEU A 263 20.80 14.58 -7.11
N ASN A 264 20.02 14.73 -8.19
CA ASN A 264 20.40 14.26 -9.51
C ASN A 264 20.61 15.46 -10.47
N PRO A 265 21.85 15.91 -10.68
CA PRO A 265 22.14 17.06 -11.54
C PRO A 265 21.78 16.86 -13.02
N ASN A 266 21.56 15.61 -13.46
CA ASN A 266 21.29 15.31 -14.88
C ASN A 266 19.87 15.71 -15.29
N ASN A 267 18.92 15.72 -14.35
CA ASN A 267 17.51 16.07 -14.57
C ASN A 267 16.98 17.11 -13.58
N GLY A 268 17.80 17.54 -12.60
CA GLY A 268 17.44 18.60 -11.65
C GLY A 268 16.49 18.15 -10.55
N THR A 269 16.47 16.85 -10.22
CA THR A 269 15.54 16.26 -9.26
C THR A 269 16.20 16.01 -7.89
N CYS A 270 15.38 15.79 -6.87
CA CYS A 270 15.83 15.37 -5.55
C CYS A 270 15.03 14.17 -5.04
N PHE A 271 15.64 13.37 -4.16
CA PHE A 271 14.98 12.28 -3.45
C PHE A 271 15.37 12.34 -1.97
N ALA A 272 14.39 12.62 -1.10
CA ALA A 272 14.57 12.64 0.34
C ALA A 272 14.17 11.29 0.95
N SER A 273 15.14 10.62 1.58
CA SER A 273 14.92 9.43 2.39
C SER A 273 14.95 9.79 3.87
N PHE A 274 14.16 9.08 4.67
CA PHE A 274 14.07 9.26 6.12
C PHE A 274 14.27 7.91 6.80
N GLY A 275 14.90 7.92 7.97
CA GLY A 275 15.14 6.73 8.76
C GLY A 275 15.14 7.04 10.23
N ALA A 276 14.51 6.20 11.03
CA ALA A 276 14.48 6.36 12.48
C ALA A 276 14.97 5.11 13.22
N HIS A 277 15.64 5.37 14.35
CA HIS A 277 16.02 4.38 15.36
C HIS A 277 16.57 5.12 16.59
N PRO A 278 16.37 4.63 17.83
CA PRO A 278 16.99 5.20 19.03
C PRO A 278 18.51 5.40 18.98
N ARG A 279 19.19 4.71 18.06
CA ARG A 279 20.65 4.75 17.89
C ARG A 279 20.93 5.54 16.64
N PHE A 280 21.67 6.64 16.77
CA PHE A 280 22.01 7.53 15.65
C PHE A 280 22.58 6.78 14.44
N GLU A 281 23.56 5.90 14.69
CA GLU A 281 24.20 5.05 13.67
C GLU A 281 23.18 4.22 12.87
N VAL A 282 22.22 3.61 13.56
CA VAL A 282 21.23 2.72 12.94
C VAL A 282 20.20 3.54 12.16
N ALA A 283 19.76 4.68 12.69
CA ALA A 283 18.88 5.59 11.96
C ALA A 283 19.54 6.08 10.67
N PHE A 284 20.83 6.46 10.74
CA PHE A 284 21.58 6.93 9.59
C PHE A 284 21.81 5.82 8.55
N GLU A 285 22.21 4.61 8.97
CA GLU A 285 22.37 3.47 8.06
C GLU A 285 21.03 3.10 7.38
N ARG A 286 19.92 3.09 8.13
CA ARG A 286 18.58 2.80 7.60
C ARG A 286 18.18 3.82 6.54
N THR A 287 18.48 5.10 6.75
CA THR A 287 18.16 6.16 5.80
C THR A 287 18.93 5.97 4.48
N VAL A 288 20.24 5.72 4.56
CA VAL A 288 21.07 5.52 3.34
C VAL A 288 20.73 4.21 2.62
N THR A 289 20.42 3.14 3.35
CA THR A 289 20.04 1.86 2.73
C THR A 289 18.64 1.88 2.11
N GLU A 290 17.71 2.67 2.66
CA GLU A 290 16.38 2.90 2.07
C GLU A 290 16.45 3.68 0.76
N LEU A 291 17.31 4.71 0.71
CA LEU A 291 17.54 5.54 -0.47
C LEU A 291 17.88 4.71 -1.74
N LEU A 292 18.43 3.51 -1.59
CA LEU A 292 18.81 2.63 -2.71
C LEU A 292 18.10 1.27 -2.68
N GLN A 293 17.06 1.09 -1.87
CA GLN A 293 16.33 -0.17 -1.81
C GLN A 293 15.65 -0.43 -3.16
N GLY A 294 16.00 -1.55 -3.80
CA GLY A 294 15.42 -1.95 -5.09
C GLY A 294 15.86 -1.08 -6.27
N ARG A 295 16.82 -0.16 -6.09
CA ARG A 295 17.27 0.81 -7.11
C ARG A 295 18.75 0.65 -7.40
N GLY A 296 19.09 0.45 -8.66
CA GLY A 296 20.44 0.69 -9.15
C GLY A 296 20.68 2.19 -9.39
N LEU A 297 21.93 2.58 -9.64
CA LEU A 297 22.28 3.98 -9.91
C LEU A 297 21.58 4.57 -11.16
N LYS A 298 21.12 3.71 -12.08
CA LYS A 298 20.40 4.12 -13.30
C LYS A 298 18.91 4.35 -13.05
N ASP A 299 18.39 3.91 -11.91
CA ASP A 299 16.96 3.96 -11.58
C ASP A 299 16.63 5.19 -10.70
N LEU A 300 17.54 6.17 -10.67
CA LEU A 300 17.46 7.41 -9.89
C LEU A 300 16.96 8.61 -10.72
N ASP A 301 16.26 8.35 -11.84
CA ASP A 301 15.77 9.34 -12.80
C ASP A 301 14.26 9.60 -12.72
N VAL A 302 13.55 8.94 -11.79
CA VAL A 302 12.09 8.96 -11.65
C VAL A 302 11.53 10.00 -10.66
N PHE A 303 12.41 10.78 -10.01
CA PHE A 303 12.00 11.75 -8.98
C PHE A 303 11.67 13.12 -9.56
N VAL A 304 11.18 14.03 -8.71
CA VAL A 304 10.73 15.37 -9.13
C VAL A 304 11.71 16.48 -8.68
N PRO A 305 11.75 17.62 -9.38
CA PRO A 305 12.47 18.82 -8.91
C PRO A 305 11.87 19.38 -7.61
N PRO A 306 12.68 20.00 -6.73
CA PRO A 306 12.15 20.73 -5.59
C PRO A 306 11.31 21.94 -6.02
N SER A 307 10.39 22.37 -5.14
CA SER A 307 9.44 23.45 -5.39
C SER A 307 9.57 24.60 -4.38
N PHE A 308 9.20 25.81 -4.78
CA PHE A 308 8.96 26.94 -3.85
C PHE A 308 7.47 27.09 -3.49
N ASP A 309 6.60 26.29 -4.12
CA ASP A 309 5.18 26.25 -3.82
C ASP A 309 4.95 25.37 -2.59
N ASN A 310 5.07 25.98 -1.41
CA ASN A 310 4.90 25.28 -0.14
C ASN A 310 3.45 24.83 0.11
N GLU A 311 2.45 25.39 -0.59
CA GLU A 311 1.07 24.91 -0.50
C GLU A 311 0.94 23.53 -1.15
N GLN A 312 1.51 23.34 -2.35
CA GLN A 312 1.54 22.02 -3.00
C GLN A 312 2.43 21.01 -2.26
N VAL A 313 3.52 21.47 -1.63
CA VAL A 313 4.38 20.58 -0.82
C VAL A 313 3.64 20.10 0.44
N ALA A 314 2.81 20.95 1.04
CA ALA A 314 2.03 20.63 2.23
C ALA A 314 0.73 19.87 1.95
N ASP A 315 0.32 19.77 0.69
CA ASP A 315 -0.88 19.04 0.29
C ASP A 315 -0.81 17.57 0.74
N HIS A 316 -1.92 17.05 1.26
CA HIS A 316 -1.96 15.70 1.80
C HIS A 316 -1.67 14.63 0.73
N HIS A 317 -2.12 14.86 -0.51
CA HIS A 317 -1.84 13.99 -1.64
C HIS A 317 -0.34 13.90 -1.95
N ASN A 318 0.41 14.99 -1.71
CA ASN A 318 1.86 14.98 -1.82
C ASN A 318 2.50 14.09 -0.73
N LEU A 319 2.00 14.14 0.49
CA LEU A 319 2.48 13.30 1.61
C LEU A 319 2.16 11.82 1.38
N GLU A 320 0.98 11.50 0.83
CA GLU A 320 0.60 10.15 0.40
C GLU A 320 1.54 9.64 -0.69
N THR A 321 1.82 10.46 -1.71
CA THR A 321 2.79 10.13 -2.78
C THR A 321 4.16 9.84 -2.17
N HIS A 322 4.57 10.63 -1.19
CA HIS A 322 5.81 10.40 -0.44
C HIS A 322 5.83 9.08 0.33
N PHE A 323 4.69 8.62 0.84
CA PHE A 323 4.57 7.31 1.48
C PHE A 323 4.60 6.16 0.47
N ILE A 324 3.93 6.31 -0.68
CA ILE A 324 3.80 5.25 -1.70
C ILE A 324 5.14 4.96 -2.38
N ASP A 325 5.85 5.98 -2.85
CA ASP A 325 7.06 5.78 -3.65
C ASP A 325 8.16 6.86 -3.49
N SER A 326 7.93 7.84 -2.61
CA SER A 326 8.85 8.96 -2.34
C SER A 326 9.12 9.87 -3.54
N SER A 327 8.21 9.91 -4.53
CA SER A 327 8.30 10.80 -5.70
C SER A 327 7.60 12.15 -5.52
N GLY A 328 7.11 12.45 -4.32
CA GLY A 328 6.45 13.72 -4.02
C GLY A 328 7.41 14.93 -4.05
N LEU A 329 6.81 16.12 -4.10
CA LEU A 329 7.48 17.41 -4.03
C LEU A 329 8.18 17.61 -2.69
N ILE A 330 9.37 18.22 -2.75
CA ILE A 330 10.15 18.68 -1.60
C ILE A 330 10.36 20.18 -1.75
N SER A 331 10.27 20.94 -0.66
CA SER A 331 10.54 22.38 -0.69
C SER A 331 12.03 22.67 -0.88
N TRP A 332 12.36 23.72 -1.64
CA TRP A 332 13.72 24.27 -1.68
C TRP A 332 14.21 24.73 -0.30
N ASP A 333 13.30 25.07 0.62
CA ASP A 333 13.64 25.56 1.95
C ASP A 333 14.36 24.51 2.80
N LEU A 334 14.18 23.21 2.50
CA LEU A 334 14.93 22.11 3.13
C LEU A 334 16.46 22.33 3.01
N PHE A 335 16.91 22.96 1.91
CA PHE A 335 18.32 23.15 1.58
C PHE A 335 18.87 24.55 1.91
N LYS A 336 18.14 25.36 2.70
CA LYS A 336 18.65 26.65 3.17
C LYS A 336 19.97 26.48 3.93
N GLN A 337 20.81 27.52 3.86
CA GLN A 337 22.05 27.60 4.63
C GLN A 337 21.79 27.74 6.14
N ASP A 338 20.76 28.51 6.52
CA ASP A 338 20.34 28.67 7.91
C ASP A 338 19.25 27.64 8.22
N ALA A 339 19.56 26.70 9.12
CA ALA A 339 18.61 25.71 9.61
C ALA A 339 17.65 26.30 10.65
N ASP A 340 16.43 25.77 10.69
CA ASP A 340 15.41 26.22 11.64
C ASP A 340 15.61 25.58 13.04
N PHE A 341 16.48 24.58 13.14
CA PHE A 341 16.91 23.90 14.36
C PHE A 341 18.44 23.83 14.43
N GLU A 342 18.99 23.79 15.65
CA GLU A 342 20.39 23.45 15.86
C GLU A 342 20.60 21.93 15.74
N PHE A 343 21.74 21.52 15.17
CA PHE A 343 22.16 20.12 15.15
C PHE A 343 22.25 19.56 16.57
N ALA A 344 21.63 18.40 16.79
CA ALA A 344 21.78 17.63 18.02
C ALA A 344 22.53 16.33 17.74
N ASP A 345 23.64 16.10 18.45
CA ASP A 345 24.33 14.80 18.46
C ASP A 345 23.63 13.83 19.42
N TRP A 346 22.38 13.49 19.11
CA TRP A 346 21.51 12.65 19.94
C TRP A 346 21.93 11.18 19.88
N ASP A 347 21.77 10.46 21.00
CA ASP A 347 21.90 8.99 21.05
C ASP A 347 21.05 8.47 22.23
N PHE A 348 19.98 7.74 21.91
CA PHE A 348 19.05 7.15 22.88
C PHE A 348 19.31 5.66 23.08
N ARG A 349 20.53 5.21 22.75
CA ARG A 349 20.97 3.82 22.84
C ARG A 349 20.77 3.23 24.23
N GLY A 350 20.22 2.02 24.24
CA GLY A 350 20.10 1.19 25.43
C GLY A 350 19.93 -0.29 25.07
N THR A 351 19.46 -1.07 26.02
CA THR A 351 18.81 -2.36 25.74
C THR A 351 17.52 -2.14 24.95
N SER A 352 17.01 -3.18 24.26
CA SER A 352 15.75 -3.05 23.51
C SER A 352 14.55 -2.65 24.39
N GLN A 353 14.59 -2.97 25.69
CA GLN A 353 13.58 -2.51 26.65
C GLN A 353 13.74 -1.01 26.99
N GLU A 354 14.95 -0.54 27.29
CA GLU A 354 15.21 0.88 27.58
C GLU A 354 14.90 1.77 26.37
N GLU A 355 15.22 1.28 25.17
CA GLU A 355 14.91 1.93 23.90
C GLU A 355 13.38 2.03 23.69
N PHE A 356 12.63 0.94 23.92
CA PHE A 356 11.17 0.97 23.88
C PHE A 356 10.58 1.95 24.90
N ASP A 357 11.04 1.90 26.16
CA ASP A 357 10.55 2.77 27.23
C ASP A 357 10.81 4.25 26.93
N HIS A 358 11.97 4.57 26.34
CA HIS A 358 12.30 5.93 25.90
C HIS A 358 11.33 6.43 24.82
N LEU A 359 11.08 5.62 23.78
CA LEU A 359 10.16 5.99 22.69
C LEU A 359 8.72 6.18 23.19
N ILE A 360 8.24 5.31 24.09
CA ILE A 360 6.95 5.48 24.76
C ILE A 360 6.94 6.76 25.61
N GLY A 361 8.04 7.09 26.27
CA GLY A 361 8.22 8.35 27.01
C GLY A 361 7.97 9.59 26.16
N ILE A 362 8.46 9.61 24.91
CA ILE A 362 8.21 10.73 23.98
C ILE A 362 6.71 10.87 23.69
N PHE A 363 5.96 9.78 23.49
CA PHE A 363 4.51 9.84 23.29
C PHE A 363 3.77 10.29 24.55
N HIS A 364 4.23 9.90 25.75
CA HIS A 364 3.67 10.40 27.01
C HIS A 364 3.87 11.91 27.17
N GLU A 365 5.04 12.44 26.82
CA GLU A 365 5.30 13.89 26.82
C GLU A 365 4.45 14.66 25.80
N LEU A 366 4.05 13.98 24.72
CA LEU A 366 3.12 14.50 23.71
C LEU A 366 1.64 14.35 24.09
N GLU A 367 1.33 13.75 25.25
CA GLU A 367 -0.02 13.39 25.67
C GLU A 367 -0.76 12.52 24.63
N GLN A 368 0.00 11.70 23.91
CA GLN A 368 -0.50 10.94 22.76
C GLN A 368 -0.67 9.45 23.12
N PRO A 369 -1.88 8.88 22.98
CA PRO A 369 -2.11 7.47 23.29
C PRO A 369 -1.52 6.54 22.23
N VAL A 370 -0.91 5.44 22.70
CA VAL A 370 -0.32 4.40 21.86
C VAL A 370 -1.11 3.11 22.03
N TYR A 371 -1.46 2.46 20.92
CA TYR A 371 -2.23 1.23 20.86
C TYR A 371 -1.38 0.15 20.18
N ILE A 372 -1.20 -1.01 20.83
CA ILE A 372 -0.35 -2.09 20.29
C ILE A 372 -1.15 -3.39 20.18
N ALA A 373 -1.15 -4.00 19.01
CA ALA A 373 -1.55 -5.39 18.80
C ALA A 373 -0.30 -6.27 18.66
N ASP A 374 -0.25 -7.37 19.42
CA ASP A 374 0.84 -8.34 19.39
C ASP A 374 0.42 -9.61 18.62
N TYR A 375 1.35 -10.17 17.84
CA TYR A 375 1.13 -11.38 17.06
C TYR A 375 2.29 -12.37 17.22
N GLU A 376 2.00 -13.59 17.69
CA GLU A 376 3.01 -14.64 17.88
C GLU A 376 2.64 -15.97 17.18
N HIS A 377 1.49 -16.01 16.52
CA HIS A 377 0.89 -17.22 15.94
C HIS A 377 1.72 -17.87 14.82
N LEU A 378 2.69 -17.16 14.24
CA LEU A 378 3.61 -17.67 13.23
C LEU A 378 4.97 -18.13 13.80
N GLY A 379 5.15 -18.07 15.13
CA GLY A 379 6.39 -18.46 15.81
C GLY A 379 7.54 -17.44 15.69
N VAL A 380 7.22 -16.25 15.20
CA VAL A 380 8.03 -15.02 15.20
C VAL A 380 7.15 -13.93 15.82
N TYR A 381 7.72 -13.09 16.67
CA TYR A 381 6.97 -11.98 17.23
C TYR A 381 6.81 -10.90 16.16
N ALA A 382 5.58 -10.43 16.01
CA ALA A 382 5.25 -9.25 15.23
C ALA A 382 4.30 -8.36 16.03
N CYS A 383 4.21 -7.09 15.66
CA CYS A 383 3.27 -6.15 16.23
C CYS A 383 2.77 -5.16 15.18
N ARG A 384 1.66 -4.51 15.52
CA ARG A 384 1.14 -3.33 14.81
C ARG A 384 0.84 -2.26 15.84
N ILE A 385 1.35 -1.06 15.61
CA ILE A 385 1.24 0.08 16.53
C ILE A 385 0.49 1.21 15.86
N LEU A 386 -0.55 1.70 16.53
CA LEU A 386 -1.34 2.85 16.11
C LEU A 386 -1.16 3.98 17.12
N VAL A 387 -0.98 5.19 16.61
CA VAL A 387 -0.84 6.44 17.36
C VAL A 387 -1.66 7.52 16.63
N PRO A 388 -2.99 7.57 16.83
CA PRO A 388 -3.89 8.42 16.04
C PRO A 388 -3.61 9.91 16.22
N GLY A 389 -3.20 10.58 15.15
CA GLY A 389 -2.61 11.92 15.07
C GLY A 389 -1.11 11.94 14.76
N MET A 390 -0.46 10.77 14.68
CA MET A 390 0.98 10.66 14.39
C MET A 390 1.33 9.52 13.43
N SER A 391 0.70 8.35 13.56
CA SER A 391 0.98 7.18 12.70
C SER A 391 0.08 7.07 11.48
N ASP A 392 -0.90 7.95 11.34
CA ASP A 392 -1.85 7.99 10.24
C ASP A 392 -1.11 8.35 8.94
N ILE A 393 -1.42 7.64 7.87
CA ILE A 393 -0.92 7.90 6.53
C ILE A 393 -1.96 8.65 5.71
N TYR A 394 -3.23 8.28 5.88
CA TYR A 394 -4.38 8.93 5.26
C TYR A 394 -5.17 9.69 6.32
N PRO A 395 -5.83 10.79 5.95
CA PRO A 395 -6.55 11.63 6.88
C PRO A 395 -7.89 10.96 7.22
N ALA A 396 -8.49 11.30 8.37
CA ALA A 396 -9.70 10.60 8.84
C ALA A 396 -10.91 10.80 7.90
N GLU A 397 -10.93 11.90 7.15
CA GLU A 397 -11.95 12.21 6.14
C GLU A 397 -12.02 11.14 5.03
N ASP A 398 -10.95 10.39 4.79
CA ASP A 398 -10.94 9.30 3.80
C ASP A 398 -11.87 8.15 4.17
N LEU A 399 -12.29 8.03 5.44
CA LEU A 399 -13.36 7.11 5.82
C LEU A 399 -14.70 7.43 5.12
N LEU A 400 -14.88 8.68 4.69
CA LEU A 400 -16.05 9.16 3.94
C LEU A 400 -15.75 9.28 2.44
N LEU A 401 -14.57 9.82 2.10
CA LEU A 401 -14.25 10.25 0.73
C LEU A 401 -13.53 9.18 -0.11
N ALA A 402 -12.77 8.30 0.52
CA ALA A 402 -11.85 7.38 -0.15
C ALA A 402 -11.84 5.98 0.49
N ASN A 403 -12.95 5.58 1.11
CA ASN A 403 -13.04 4.33 1.85
C ASN A 403 -12.94 3.12 0.91
N ASN A 404 -11.99 2.22 1.19
CA ASN A 404 -11.72 1.04 0.36
C ASN A 404 -12.88 0.03 0.26
N THR A 405 -13.96 0.19 1.04
CA THR A 405 -15.18 -0.61 0.93
C THR A 405 -16.31 0.05 0.17
N MET A 406 -16.15 1.28 -0.33
CA MET A 406 -17.23 2.04 -0.99
C MET A 406 -17.87 1.32 -2.19
N GLY A 407 -17.15 0.42 -2.87
CA GLY A 407 -17.67 -0.36 -3.99
C GLY A 407 -18.09 -1.79 -3.63
N ALA A 408 -18.11 -2.14 -2.34
CA ALA A 408 -18.31 -3.53 -1.93
C ALA A 408 -19.71 -4.07 -2.28
N HIS A 409 -20.74 -3.23 -2.21
CA HIS A 409 -22.12 -3.59 -2.57
C HIS A 409 -22.31 -3.82 -4.08
N LEU A 410 -21.47 -3.21 -4.91
CA LEU A 410 -21.50 -3.38 -6.37
C LEU A 410 -20.83 -4.68 -6.84
N ARG A 411 -20.10 -5.36 -5.96
CA ARG A 411 -19.22 -6.50 -6.31
C ARG A 411 -19.97 -7.63 -7.00
N GLU A 412 -21.04 -8.12 -6.40
CA GLU A 412 -21.81 -9.23 -6.97
C GLU A 412 -22.37 -8.85 -8.35
N THR A 413 -22.95 -7.66 -8.44
CA THR A 413 -23.53 -7.14 -9.68
C THR A 413 -22.51 -7.01 -10.80
N ILE A 414 -21.38 -6.33 -10.55
CA ILE A 414 -20.35 -6.08 -11.57
C ILE A 414 -19.70 -7.40 -12.03
N LEU A 415 -19.45 -8.34 -11.12
CA LEU A 415 -18.88 -9.65 -11.48
C LEU A 415 -19.85 -10.49 -12.32
N ALA A 416 -21.15 -10.37 -12.08
CA ALA A 416 -22.18 -11.10 -12.80
C ALA A 416 -22.50 -10.50 -14.19
N LEU A 417 -22.20 -9.22 -14.44
CA LEU A 417 -22.58 -8.47 -15.67
C LEU A 417 -22.46 -9.27 -16.97
N PRO A 418 -21.35 -9.99 -17.27
CA PRO A 418 -21.21 -10.71 -18.53
C PRO A 418 -22.24 -11.83 -18.75
N ALA A 419 -22.91 -12.31 -17.69
CA ALA A 419 -23.96 -13.31 -17.74
C ALA A 419 -25.39 -12.74 -17.60
N LEU A 420 -25.52 -11.43 -17.33
CA LEU A 420 -26.83 -10.79 -17.13
C LEU A 420 -27.45 -10.36 -18.47
N GLU A 421 -28.70 -10.73 -18.69
CA GLU A 421 -29.52 -10.28 -19.82
C GLU A 421 -30.48 -9.17 -19.38
N TRP A 422 -29.93 -8.01 -19.06
CA TRP A 422 -30.72 -6.84 -18.69
C TRP A 422 -31.24 -6.08 -19.90
N ASP A 423 -32.29 -5.29 -19.67
CA ASP A 423 -32.73 -4.27 -20.61
C ASP A 423 -31.88 -2.98 -20.48
N ALA A 424 -32.11 -2.04 -21.39
CA ALA A 424 -31.34 -0.80 -21.45
C ALA A 424 -31.49 0.06 -20.17
N GLU A 425 -32.68 0.10 -19.58
CA GLU A 425 -32.96 0.89 -18.37
C GLU A 425 -32.17 0.34 -17.18
N GLN A 426 -32.08 -0.99 -17.05
CA GLN A 426 -31.30 -1.64 -15.99
C GLN A 426 -29.79 -1.42 -16.14
N TYR A 427 -29.23 -1.44 -17.36
CA TYR A 427 -27.81 -1.12 -17.54
C TYR A 427 -27.51 0.36 -17.25
N MET A 428 -28.39 1.27 -17.66
CA MET A 428 -28.22 2.69 -17.36
C MET A 428 -28.45 3.00 -15.88
N ALA A 429 -29.29 2.24 -15.17
CA ALA A 429 -29.42 2.39 -13.72
C ALA A 429 -28.10 2.11 -12.99
N LEU A 430 -27.33 1.10 -13.41
CA LEU A 430 -25.99 0.85 -12.85
C LEU A 430 -24.99 1.93 -13.28
N PHE A 431 -25.09 2.43 -14.50
CA PHE A 431 -24.28 3.57 -14.96
C PHE A 431 -24.51 4.80 -14.07
N ASP A 432 -25.77 5.16 -13.87
CA ASP A 432 -26.17 6.33 -13.08
C ASP A 432 -25.81 6.14 -11.61
N GLN A 433 -25.96 4.92 -11.07
CA GLN A 433 -25.51 4.59 -9.72
C GLN A 433 -24.01 4.84 -9.52
N LEU A 434 -23.16 4.49 -10.50
CA LEU A 434 -21.72 4.76 -10.42
C LEU A 434 -21.42 6.27 -10.36
N ASP A 435 -22.21 7.10 -11.03
CA ASP A 435 -22.10 8.56 -11.01
C ASP A 435 -22.64 9.19 -9.73
N GLU A 436 -23.80 8.72 -9.26
CA GLU A 436 -24.43 9.19 -8.04
C GLU A 436 -23.59 8.89 -6.79
N GLU A 437 -22.91 7.74 -6.78
CA GLU A 437 -21.95 7.36 -5.73
C GLU A 437 -20.58 8.03 -5.88
N GLY A 438 -20.34 8.76 -6.98
CA GLY A 438 -19.15 9.60 -7.16
C GLY A 438 -17.85 8.84 -7.46
N HIS A 439 -17.93 7.64 -8.05
CA HIS A 439 -16.74 6.86 -8.39
C HIS A 439 -15.93 7.51 -9.52
N ASP A 440 -14.68 7.91 -9.26
CA ASP A 440 -13.77 8.44 -10.31
C ASP A 440 -13.61 7.43 -11.44
N GLU A 441 -13.79 7.86 -12.70
CA GLU A 441 -13.65 7.02 -13.89
C GLU A 441 -12.29 6.32 -13.96
N ARG A 442 -11.24 6.93 -13.39
CA ARG A 442 -9.88 6.38 -13.33
C ARG A 442 -9.74 5.24 -12.34
N THR A 443 -10.66 5.06 -11.41
CA THR A 443 -10.61 3.96 -10.43
C THR A 443 -10.59 2.62 -11.15
N ARG A 444 -9.64 1.74 -10.78
CA ARG A 444 -9.61 0.39 -11.36
C ARG A 444 -10.68 -0.45 -10.70
N VAL A 445 -11.53 -1.08 -11.51
CA VAL A 445 -12.64 -1.91 -11.01
C VAL A 445 -12.12 -3.06 -10.15
N ARG A 446 -10.98 -3.66 -10.51
CA ARG A 446 -10.37 -4.72 -9.68
C ARG A 446 -9.94 -4.23 -8.28
N GLU A 447 -9.56 -2.96 -8.14
CA GLU A 447 -9.15 -2.37 -6.85
C GLU A 447 -10.39 -2.04 -6.04
N LEU A 448 -11.37 -1.37 -6.66
CA LEU A 448 -12.69 -1.07 -6.08
C LEU A 448 -13.40 -2.32 -5.51
N LEU A 449 -13.30 -3.45 -6.22
CA LEU A 449 -13.94 -4.70 -5.82
C LEU A 449 -13.05 -5.60 -4.94
N GLY A 450 -11.76 -5.28 -4.79
CA GLY A 450 -10.80 -6.14 -4.08
C GLY A 450 -10.54 -7.48 -4.77
N ILE A 451 -10.40 -7.49 -6.11
CA ILE A 451 -10.19 -8.68 -6.94
C ILE A 451 -8.77 -8.76 -7.46
N ALA A 452 -8.16 -9.94 -7.29
CA ALA A 452 -6.82 -10.24 -7.81
C ALA A 452 -6.89 -10.70 -9.27
N ALA A 453 -7.05 -9.76 -10.19
CA ALA A 453 -7.12 -10.03 -11.62
C ALA A 453 -5.72 -10.30 -12.22
N ALA A 454 -5.58 -11.40 -12.95
CA ALA A 454 -4.33 -11.79 -13.59
C ALA A 454 -3.92 -10.82 -14.72
N LYS A 455 -2.63 -10.54 -14.83
CA LYS A 455 -2.09 -9.67 -15.90
C LYS A 455 -2.50 -10.19 -17.28
N GLY A 456 -3.00 -9.29 -18.13
CA GLY A 456 -3.45 -9.61 -19.49
C GLY A 456 -4.95 -9.92 -19.61
N THR A 457 -5.67 -10.09 -18.50
CA THR A 457 -7.14 -10.16 -18.51
C THR A 457 -7.76 -8.77 -18.66
N ALA A 458 -9.00 -8.70 -19.16
CA ALA A 458 -9.74 -7.44 -19.28
C ALA A 458 -9.92 -6.73 -17.93
N LEU A 459 -10.32 -7.48 -16.90
CA LEU A 459 -10.52 -6.96 -15.54
C LEU A 459 -9.24 -6.36 -14.95
N HIS A 460 -8.06 -6.82 -15.37
CA HIS A 460 -6.79 -6.28 -14.88
C HIS A 460 -6.60 -4.78 -15.20
N THR A 461 -7.07 -4.37 -16.38
CA THR A 461 -6.96 -2.99 -16.88
C THR A 461 -8.28 -2.21 -16.80
N LEU A 462 -9.39 -2.88 -16.51
CA LEU A 462 -10.72 -2.27 -16.46
C LEU A 462 -10.79 -1.14 -15.42
N ARG A 463 -11.17 0.05 -15.89
CA ARG A 463 -11.49 1.21 -15.04
C ARG A 463 -12.98 1.53 -15.08
N VAL A 464 -13.47 2.31 -14.13
CA VAL A 464 -14.89 2.70 -14.04
C VAL A 464 -15.36 3.36 -15.35
N GLY A 465 -14.58 4.24 -15.96
CA GLY A 465 -14.93 4.85 -17.25
C GLY A 465 -15.07 3.83 -18.39
N GLU A 466 -14.21 2.80 -18.42
CA GLU A 466 -14.31 1.70 -19.39
C GLU A 466 -15.52 0.80 -19.11
N LEU A 467 -15.85 0.55 -17.85
CA LEU A 467 -17.06 -0.17 -17.45
C LEU A 467 -18.32 0.61 -17.88
N LYS A 468 -18.35 1.92 -17.65
CA LYS A 468 -19.43 2.81 -18.11
C LYS A 468 -19.59 2.78 -19.63
N ALA A 469 -18.48 2.72 -20.39
CA ALA A 469 -18.54 2.54 -21.85
C ALA A 469 -19.24 1.22 -22.22
N MET A 470 -18.91 0.12 -21.52
CA MET A 470 -19.54 -1.19 -21.76
C MET A 470 -21.03 -1.19 -21.39
N LEU A 471 -21.43 -0.49 -20.32
CA LEU A 471 -22.82 -0.35 -19.91
C LEU A 471 -23.63 0.46 -20.94
N ALA A 472 -23.08 1.58 -21.41
CA ALA A 472 -23.72 2.40 -22.45
C ALA A 472 -23.89 1.63 -23.77
N LEU A 473 -22.87 0.85 -24.18
CA LEU A 473 -23.00 -0.06 -25.34
C LEU A 473 -24.09 -1.11 -25.13
N ALA A 474 -24.15 -1.73 -23.95
CA ALA A 474 -25.16 -2.73 -23.63
C ALA A 474 -26.59 -2.16 -23.61
N ALA A 475 -26.74 -0.87 -23.27
CA ALA A 475 -27.99 -0.13 -23.31
C ALA A 475 -28.35 0.40 -24.72
N GLY A 476 -27.41 0.42 -25.66
CA GLY A 476 -27.60 1.02 -26.99
C GLY A 476 -27.42 2.54 -27.02
N GLU A 477 -26.88 3.14 -25.97
CA GLU A 477 -26.59 4.57 -25.86
C GLU A 477 -25.25 4.90 -26.53
N LEU A 478 -25.25 4.85 -27.87
CA LEU A 478 -24.03 4.88 -28.68
C LEU A 478 -23.25 6.21 -28.60
N GLU A 479 -23.93 7.35 -28.42
CA GLU A 479 -23.25 8.66 -28.25
C GLU A 479 -22.42 8.66 -26.96
N THR A 480 -23.04 8.32 -25.83
CA THR A 480 -22.38 8.18 -24.52
C THR A 480 -21.27 7.14 -24.56
N ALA A 481 -21.51 6.01 -25.22
CA ALA A 481 -20.50 4.97 -25.39
C ALA A 481 -19.28 5.49 -26.16
N LEU A 482 -19.45 6.28 -27.22
CA LEU A 482 -18.35 6.81 -28.02
C LEU A 482 -17.42 7.71 -27.20
N ASP A 483 -18.00 8.62 -26.40
CA ASP A 483 -17.22 9.53 -25.54
C ASP A 483 -16.38 8.74 -24.52
N LEU A 484 -16.96 7.70 -23.91
CA LEU A 484 -16.27 6.87 -22.93
C LEU A 484 -15.28 5.87 -23.56
N ILE A 485 -15.51 5.46 -24.82
CA ILE A 485 -14.52 4.72 -25.61
C ILE A 485 -13.30 5.61 -25.89
N ASP A 486 -13.51 6.88 -26.24
CA ASP A 486 -12.43 7.84 -26.46
C ASP A 486 -11.64 8.08 -25.17
N TRP A 487 -12.33 8.27 -24.05
CA TRP A 487 -11.72 8.31 -22.73
C TRP A 487 -10.92 7.02 -22.43
N THR A 488 -11.50 5.85 -22.71
CA THR A 488 -10.85 4.55 -22.46
C THR A 488 -9.54 4.45 -23.25
N MET A 489 -9.55 4.87 -24.51
CA MET A 489 -8.35 4.89 -25.34
C MET A 489 -7.31 5.89 -24.82
N GLU A 490 -7.72 7.09 -24.44
CA GLU A 490 -6.82 8.13 -23.91
C GLU A 490 -6.10 7.66 -22.63
N PHE A 491 -6.83 7.07 -21.68
CA PHE A 491 -6.29 6.76 -20.35
C PHE A 491 -5.80 5.32 -20.16
N ASN A 492 -6.13 4.38 -21.07
CA ASN A 492 -5.78 2.96 -20.91
C ASN A 492 -5.01 2.33 -22.08
N GLN A 493 -4.99 2.94 -23.27
CA GLN A 493 -4.38 2.30 -24.44
C GLN A 493 -2.89 1.97 -24.23
N SER A 494 -2.16 2.74 -23.42
CA SER A 494 -0.74 2.49 -23.10
C SER A 494 -0.50 1.23 -22.28
N VAL A 495 -1.50 0.73 -21.54
CA VAL A 495 -1.41 -0.47 -20.70
C VAL A 495 -2.11 -1.68 -21.28
N PHE A 496 -2.88 -1.51 -22.36
CA PHE A 496 -3.55 -2.62 -23.04
C PHE A 496 -2.56 -3.52 -23.80
N PRO A 497 -2.81 -4.85 -23.83
CA PRO A 497 -2.22 -5.71 -24.84
C PRO A 497 -2.55 -5.20 -26.25
N ALA A 498 -1.66 -5.45 -27.21
CA ALA A 498 -1.81 -4.94 -28.59
C ALA A 498 -3.15 -5.33 -29.24
N GLU A 499 -3.64 -6.54 -28.94
CA GLU A 499 -4.94 -7.05 -29.42
C GLU A 499 -6.11 -6.25 -28.85
N ARG A 500 -6.13 -5.99 -27.53
CA ARG A 500 -7.18 -5.17 -26.88
C ARG A 500 -7.14 -3.71 -27.36
N ALA A 501 -5.94 -3.14 -27.55
CA ALA A 501 -5.79 -1.81 -28.14
C ALA A 501 -6.28 -1.76 -29.60
N ASN A 502 -6.18 -2.86 -30.34
CA ASN A 502 -6.73 -2.97 -31.70
C ASN A 502 -8.25 -3.10 -31.68
N TYR A 503 -8.80 -3.88 -30.75
CA TYR A 503 -10.24 -3.98 -30.50
C TYR A 503 -10.87 -2.61 -30.25
N TYR A 504 -10.33 -1.79 -29.33
CA TYR A 504 -10.89 -0.47 -29.07
C TYR A 504 -10.83 0.48 -30.26
N ARG A 505 -9.76 0.42 -31.07
CA ARG A 505 -9.68 1.17 -32.33
C ARG A 505 -10.76 0.75 -33.34
N ALA A 506 -11.04 -0.55 -33.43
CA ALA A 506 -12.11 -1.07 -34.28
C ALA A 506 -13.49 -0.69 -33.73
N LEU A 507 -13.71 -0.86 -32.42
CA LEU A 507 -14.97 -0.55 -31.73
C LEU A 507 -15.34 0.92 -31.90
N ARG A 508 -14.40 1.84 -31.63
CA ARG A 508 -14.58 3.28 -31.85
C ARG A 508 -15.05 3.58 -33.27
N ALA A 509 -14.36 3.02 -34.27
CA ALA A 509 -14.71 3.23 -35.68
C ALA A 509 -16.07 2.63 -36.07
N CYS A 510 -16.45 1.49 -35.49
CA CYS A 510 -17.77 0.90 -35.67
C CYS A 510 -18.87 1.79 -35.05
N VAL A 511 -18.72 2.20 -33.78
CA VAL A 511 -19.70 3.04 -33.08
C VAL A 511 -19.89 4.38 -33.79
N GLU A 512 -18.79 5.04 -34.18
CA GLU A 512 -18.84 6.29 -34.98
C GLU A 512 -19.59 6.08 -36.30
N LEU A 513 -19.43 4.93 -36.96
CA LEU A 513 -20.11 4.61 -38.21
C LEU A 513 -21.61 4.27 -38.00
N PHE A 514 -21.97 3.64 -36.89
CA PHE A 514 -23.37 3.33 -36.56
C PHE A 514 -24.18 4.57 -36.18
N LEU A 515 -23.52 5.61 -35.67
CA LEU A 515 -24.13 6.92 -35.41
C LEU A 515 -24.32 7.77 -36.68
N ASP A 516 -23.64 7.44 -37.78
CA ASP A 516 -23.71 8.20 -39.03
C ASP A 516 -24.95 7.83 -39.85
N GLU A 517 -25.92 8.75 -39.92
CA GLU A 517 -27.17 8.54 -40.67
C GLU A 517 -27.01 8.61 -42.21
N GLU A 518 -25.88 9.10 -42.72
CA GLU A 518 -25.63 9.27 -44.15
C GLU A 518 -24.89 8.07 -44.78
N ARG A 519 -24.28 7.22 -43.97
CA ARG A 519 -23.44 6.10 -44.39
C ARG A 519 -24.12 4.76 -44.14
N ASP A 520 -23.98 3.86 -45.11
CA ASP A 520 -24.37 2.45 -44.93
C ASP A 520 -23.18 1.68 -44.33
N PRO A 521 -23.29 1.17 -43.08
CA PRO A 521 -22.17 0.52 -42.41
C PRO A 521 -21.59 -0.65 -43.22
N GLU A 522 -22.43 -1.45 -43.88
CA GLU A 522 -21.99 -2.65 -44.60
C GLU A 522 -20.98 -2.35 -45.73
N GLN A 523 -20.97 -1.12 -46.27
CA GLN A 523 -20.00 -0.70 -47.29
C GLN A 523 -18.56 -0.59 -46.75
N TYR A 524 -18.39 -0.36 -45.45
CA TYR A 524 -17.10 -0.17 -44.81
C TYR A 524 -16.52 -1.46 -44.22
N ARG A 525 -17.35 -2.51 -44.08
CA ARG A 525 -16.97 -3.79 -43.47
C ARG A 525 -15.70 -4.38 -44.10
N ALA A 526 -15.61 -4.37 -45.42
CA ALA A 526 -14.44 -4.91 -46.14
C ALA A 526 -13.13 -4.14 -45.89
N VAL A 527 -13.19 -2.81 -45.74
CA VAL A 527 -11.98 -2.01 -45.46
C VAL A 527 -11.61 -2.09 -43.97
N PHE A 528 -12.59 -2.12 -43.08
CA PHE A 528 -12.37 -2.33 -41.65
C PHE A 528 -11.74 -3.70 -41.39
N ALA A 529 -12.17 -4.76 -42.09
CA ALA A 529 -11.58 -6.09 -41.96
C ALA A 529 -10.10 -6.09 -42.36
N ARG A 530 -9.73 -5.32 -43.38
CA ARG A 530 -8.32 -5.16 -43.79
C ARG A 530 -7.49 -4.31 -42.83
N MET A 531 -8.12 -3.38 -42.11
CA MET A 531 -7.45 -2.50 -41.16
C MET A 531 -7.24 -3.19 -39.80
N PHE A 532 -8.30 -3.80 -39.27
CA PHE A 532 -8.35 -4.31 -37.91
C PHE A 532 -8.19 -5.84 -37.84
N GLY A 533 -8.38 -6.56 -38.94
CA GLY A 533 -8.51 -8.02 -38.97
C GLY A 533 -9.97 -8.46 -38.86
N GLU A 534 -10.29 -9.60 -39.47
CA GLU A 534 -11.66 -10.15 -39.53
C GLU A 534 -12.20 -10.44 -38.12
N ASP A 535 -11.43 -11.12 -37.28
CA ASP A 535 -11.87 -11.54 -35.94
C ASP A 535 -12.15 -10.32 -35.03
N THR A 536 -11.21 -9.36 -34.98
CA THR A 536 -11.38 -8.13 -34.21
C THR A 536 -12.55 -7.29 -34.71
N LEU A 537 -12.74 -7.19 -36.02
CA LEU A 537 -13.88 -6.47 -36.58
C LEU A 537 -15.19 -7.16 -36.19
N ALA A 538 -15.27 -8.48 -36.32
CA ALA A 538 -16.49 -9.22 -35.99
C ALA A 538 -16.91 -8.99 -34.53
N GLU A 539 -15.95 -9.02 -33.60
CA GLU A 539 -16.20 -8.70 -32.19
C GLU A 539 -16.64 -7.24 -32.00
N ALA A 540 -15.87 -6.28 -32.51
CA ALA A 540 -16.18 -4.85 -32.37
C ALA A 540 -17.56 -4.50 -32.96
N TRP A 541 -17.89 -5.08 -34.10
CA TRP A 541 -19.18 -4.91 -34.77
C TRP A 541 -20.33 -5.45 -33.93
N ALA A 542 -20.20 -6.66 -33.40
CA ALA A 542 -21.21 -7.27 -32.54
C ALA A 542 -21.46 -6.47 -31.25
N HIS A 543 -20.42 -5.86 -30.68
CA HIS A 543 -20.57 -4.99 -29.51
C HIS A 543 -21.21 -3.65 -29.87
N ALA A 544 -20.82 -3.04 -30.99
CA ALA A 544 -21.41 -1.79 -31.45
C ALA A 544 -22.87 -1.94 -31.91
N SER A 545 -23.29 -3.12 -32.39
CA SER A 545 -24.68 -3.42 -32.76
C SER A 545 -25.53 -3.95 -31.59
N GLY A 546 -24.95 -4.15 -30.41
CA GLY A 546 -25.63 -4.68 -29.22
C GLY A 546 -25.88 -6.20 -29.24
N GLU A 547 -25.29 -6.93 -30.19
CA GLU A 547 -25.36 -8.41 -30.28
C GLU A 547 -24.47 -9.11 -29.25
N ALA A 548 -23.40 -8.45 -28.83
CA ALA A 548 -22.49 -8.91 -27.78
C ALA A 548 -22.25 -7.79 -26.75
N ARG A 549 -21.87 -8.15 -25.54
CA ARG A 549 -21.69 -7.22 -24.41
C ARG A 549 -20.42 -7.57 -23.64
N PHE A 550 -19.83 -6.57 -22.98
CA PHE A 550 -18.74 -6.75 -22.00
C PHE A 550 -17.47 -7.46 -22.52
N HIS A 551 -16.88 -6.95 -23.62
CA HIS A 551 -15.75 -7.58 -24.28
C HIS A 551 -14.58 -7.98 -23.35
N GLY A 552 -14.26 -9.27 -23.37
CA GLY A 552 -13.16 -9.88 -22.64
C GLY A 552 -13.39 -10.05 -21.13
N LEU A 553 -14.55 -9.65 -20.61
CA LEU A 553 -14.95 -9.94 -19.23
C LEU A 553 -15.59 -11.33 -19.15
N GLU A 554 -15.14 -12.11 -18.18
CA GLU A 554 -15.71 -13.41 -17.85
C GLU A 554 -16.66 -13.24 -16.66
N ALA A 555 -17.84 -13.86 -16.73
CA ALA A 555 -18.78 -13.83 -15.61
C ALA A 555 -18.18 -14.54 -14.40
N ALA A 556 -18.31 -13.92 -13.23
CA ALA A 556 -17.85 -14.45 -11.97
C ALA A 556 -18.88 -14.19 -10.87
N ASP A 557 -18.61 -14.73 -9.69
CA ASP A 557 -19.45 -14.58 -8.51
C ASP A 557 -18.58 -14.44 -7.26
N LEU A 558 -19.21 -14.40 -6.08
CA LEU A 558 -18.53 -14.21 -4.80
C LEU A 558 -17.73 -15.45 -4.33
N SER A 559 -17.74 -16.57 -5.08
CA SER A 559 -16.87 -17.73 -4.85
C SER A 559 -15.43 -17.48 -5.33
N LEU A 560 -15.26 -16.57 -6.30
CA LEU A 560 -13.97 -16.18 -6.88
C LEU A 560 -13.23 -17.32 -7.61
N GLU A 561 -13.91 -18.44 -7.92
CA GLU A 561 -13.30 -19.61 -8.58
C GLU A 561 -12.74 -19.29 -9.97
N GLN A 562 -13.30 -18.28 -10.63
CA GLN A 562 -12.93 -17.82 -11.97
C GLN A 562 -11.62 -17.03 -11.99
N PHE A 563 -11.03 -16.72 -10.83
CA PHE A 563 -9.81 -15.92 -10.71
C PHE A 563 -8.62 -16.75 -10.20
N PRO A 564 -7.82 -17.41 -11.07
CA PRO A 564 -6.71 -18.28 -10.64
C PRO A 564 -5.67 -17.59 -9.75
N LEU A 565 -5.37 -16.31 -10.00
CA LEU A 565 -4.45 -15.55 -9.16
C LEU A 565 -5.05 -15.29 -7.76
N HIS A 566 -6.35 -15.03 -7.70
CA HIS A 566 -7.06 -14.86 -6.44
C HIS A 566 -7.15 -16.17 -5.66
N GLN A 567 -7.38 -17.31 -6.33
CA GLN A 567 -7.34 -18.63 -5.69
C GLN A 567 -5.97 -18.94 -5.07
N LYS A 568 -4.87 -18.49 -5.69
CA LYS A 568 -3.52 -18.58 -5.10
C LYS A 568 -3.37 -17.70 -3.85
N LEU A 569 -3.97 -16.51 -3.85
CA LEU A 569 -4.03 -15.64 -2.68
C LEU A 569 -4.81 -16.32 -1.55
N LEU A 570 -6.00 -16.85 -1.82
CA LEU A 570 -6.80 -17.58 -0.81
C LEU A 570 -6.09 -18.81 -0.27
N ALA A 571 -5.37 -19.56 -1.13
CA ALA A 571 -4.55 -20.69 -0.70
C ALA A 571 -3.42 -20.26 0.26
N ALA A 572 -2.78 -19.12 0.02
CA ALA A 572 -1.81 -18.53 0.94
C ALA A 572 -2.47 -18.08 2.26
N TYR A 573 -3.66 -17.48 2.18
CA TYR A 573 -4.42 -17.05 3.37
C TYR A 573 -4.82 -18.24 4.25
N GLU A 574 -5.25 -19.35 3.65
CA GLU A 574 -5.64 -20.56 4.39
C GLU A 574 -4.46 -21.18 5.17
N LYS A 575 -3.21 -21.02 4.70
CA LYS A 575 -2.01 -21.39 5.49
C LYS A 575 -1.96 -20.60 6.80
N LEU A 576 -2.28 -19.30 6.75
CA LEU A 576 -2.38 -18.45 7.94
C LEU A 576 -3.57 -18.80 8.82
N GLN A 577 -4.76 -19.03 8.26
CA GLN A 577 -5.93 -19.44 9.02
C GLN A 577 -5.67 -20.71 9.83
N LYS A 578 -4.95 -21.70 9.26
CA LYS A 578 -4.51 -22.90 9.99
C LYS A 578 -3.55 -22.58 11.13
N ALA A 579 -2.56 -21.72 10.92
CA ALA A 579 -1.64 -21.31 11.97
C ALA A 579 -2.37 -20.59 13.12
N LYS A 580 -3.29 -19.67 12.80
CA LYS A 580 -4.10 -18.94 13.78
C LYS A 580 -4.98 -19.86 14.62
N ARG A 581 -5.61 -20.89 14.01
CA ARG A 581 -6.43 -21.90 14.73
C ARG A 581 -5.65 -22.75 15.72
N THR A 582 -4.36 -22.98 15.47
CA THR A 582 -3.52 -23.81 16.35
C THR A 582 -2.84 -23.00 17.46
N HIS A 583 -2.80 -21.67 17.33
CA HIS A 583 -2.27 -20.77 18.34
C HIS A 583 -3.28 -20.51 19.47
N GLN A 584 -2.77 -20.30 20.69
CA GLN A 584 -3.58 -19.88 21.83
C GLN A 584 -3.61 -18.35 21.90
N TRP A 585 -4.79 -17.77 21.71
CA TRP A 585 -4.99 -16.32 21.78
C TRP A 585 -5.37 -15.92 23.21
N ALA A 586 -4.75 -14.84 23.69
CA ALA A 586 -5.02 -14.26 25.01
C ALA A 586 -6.24 -13.34 24.99
#